data_AF-A0A2D8R255-F1
#
_entry.id   AF-A0A2D8R255-F1
#
_cell.length_a   1.000
_cell.length_b   1.000
_cell.length_c   1.000
_cell.angle_alpha   90.00
_cell.angle_beta   90.00
_cell.angle_gamma   90.00
#
_symmetry.space_group_name_H-M   'P 1'
#
loop_
_entity.id
_entity.type
_entity.pdbx_description
1 polymer ?
#
loop_
_entity_poly.entity_id
_entity_poly.type
_entity_poly.pdbx_seq_one_letter_code
_entity_poly.pdbx_strand_id
1 'polypeptide(L)'
;MSNPDISWTSLYNNQADADGYVAFNADRRLGQNQYASRYADGAHDSPNLGSDLRWKNLDSGNYHDLLIHKDDLVTFHARVKAYQHDASYGRAKDAQHYLAITGKS
;
A
#
# COMPACT_ATOMS: atom_id res chain seq x y z
N MET A 1 -15.98 -21.25 9.02
CA MET A 1 -17.03 -20.28 8.62
C MET A 1 -16.31 -19.04 8.13
N SER A 2 -16.24 -18.86 6.81
CA SER A 2 -15.61 -17.71 6.17
C SER A 2 -16.51 -16.48 6.40
N ASN A 3 -15.95 -15.43 6.99
CA ASN A 3 -16.63 -14.14 7.19
C ASN A 3 -17.08 -13.62 5.81
N PRO A 4 -18.34 -13.16 5.62
CA PRO A 4 -18.82 -12.73 4.31
C PRO A 4 -17.94 -11.60 3.79
N ASP A 5 -17.32 -11.87 2.65
CA ASP A 5 -16.57 -10.94 1.80
C ASP A 5 -17.42 -9.68 1.56
N ILE A 6 -17.25 -8.67 2.41
CA ILE A 6 -17.26 -7.32 1.87
C ILE A 6 -15.96 -7.24 1.08
N SER A 7 -16.04 -7.54 -0.22
CA SER A 7 -14.87 -7.53 -1.09
C SER A 7 -14.13 -6.22 -0.87
N TRP A 8 -12.79 -6.26 -0.88
CA TRP A 8 -11.93 -5.08 -0.73
C TRP A 8 -12.45 -3.87 -1.53
N THR A 9 -12.92 -4.15 -2.74
CA THR A 9 -13.58 -3.23 -3.67
C THR A 9 -14.83 -2.55 -3.11
N SER A 10 -15.70 -3.25 -2.39
CA SER A 10 -16.95 -2.70 -1.86
C SER A 10 -16.74 -1.70 -0.71
N LEU A 11 -15.76 -1.94 0.18
CA LEU A 11 -15.40 -0.98 1.23
C LEU A 11 -14.82 0.31 0.63
N TYR A 12 -13.91 0.20 -0.34
CA TYR A 12 -13.26 1.37 -0.91
C TYR A 12 -14.17 2.15 -1.87
N ASN A 13 -15.06 1.48 -2.61
CA ASN A 13 -16.02 2.16 -3.46
C ASN A 13 -16.92 3.13 -2.68
N ASN A 14 -17.27 2.80 -1.44
CA ASN A 14 -18.13 3.64 -0.60
C ASN A 14 -17.36 4.76 0.13
N GLN A 15 -16.03 4.75 0.09
CA GLN A 15 -15.16 5.75 0.74
C GLN A 15 -14.38 6.61 -0.25
N ALA A 16 -14.46 6.29 -1.54
CA ALA A 16 -13.73 7.00 -2.58
C ALA A 16 -14.39 8.35 -2.89
N ASP A 17 -13.57 9.35 -3.18
CA ASP A 17 -14.03 10.60 -3.80
C ASP A 17 -14.55 10.36 -5.23
N ALA A 18 -15.04 11.44 -5.87
CA ALA A 18 -15.56 11.37 -7.25
C ALA A 18 -14.50 10.89 -8.28
N ASP A 19 -13.22 11.02 -7.95
CA ASP A 19 -12.09 10.60 -8.79
C ASP A 19 -11.60 9.17 -8.45
N GLY A 20 -12.24 8.47 -7.51
CA GLY A 20 -11.87 7.11 -7.12
C GLY A 20 -10.74 7.02 -6.09
N TYR A 21 -10.35 8.13 -5.44
CA TYR A 21 -9.30 8.14 -4.42
C TYR A 21 -9.88 7.97 -3.02
N VAL A 22 -9.20 7.15 -2.21
CA VAL A 22 -9.55 6.93 -0.80
C VAL A 22 -8.42 7.44 0.08
N ALA A 23 -8.78 7.92 1.27
CA ALA A 23 -7.80 8.33 2.27
C ALA A 23 -7.00 7.11 2.76
N PHE A 24 -5.68 7.13 2.55
CA PHE A 24 -4.79 6.03 2.97
C PHE A 24 -4.83 5.84 4.49
N ASN A 25 -4.97 6.94 5.24
CA ASN A 25 -5.02 6.93 6.70
C ASN A 25 -6.29 6.26 7.27
N ALA A 26 -7.33 6.02 6.46
CA ALA A 26 -8.51 5.28 6.88
C ALA A 26 -8.23 3.76 6.97
N ASP A 27 -7.10 3.30 6.42
CA ASP A 27 -6.72 1.91 6.37
C ASP A 27 -5.67 1.53 7.42
N ARG A 28 -6.06 0.68 8.38
CA ARG A 28 -5.19 0.18 9.45
C ARG A 28 -4.59 -1.20 9.19
N ARG A 29 -4.85 -1.82 8.03
CA ARG A 29 -4.51 -3.23 7.77
C ARG A 29 -3.02 -3.48 7.55
N LEU A 30 -2.23 -2.43 7.35
CA LEU A 30 -0.76 -2.45 7.32
C LEU A 30 -0.13 -2.04 8.65
N GLY A 31 -0.93 -1.85 9.70
CA GLY A 31 -0.49 -1.39 11.02
C GLY A 31 -0.64 0.11 11.20
N GLN A 32 0.37 0.76 11.77
CA GLN A 32 0.36 2.22 11.93
C GLN A 32 0.65 2.91 10.60
N ASN A 33 -0.24 3.82 10.21
CA ASN A 33 -0.23 4.44 8.87
C ASN A 33 1.03 5.27 8.62
N GLN A 34 1.60 5.89 9.66
CA GLN A 34 2.88 6.61 9.59
C GLN A 34 4.07 5.74 9.15
N TYR A 35 4.01 4.43 9.40
CA TYR A 35 5.03 3.48 8.97
C TYR A 35 4.67 2.89 7.62
N ALA A 36 3.39 2.58 7.41
CA ALA A 36 2.90 2.05 6.13
C ALA A 36 3.07 3.05 4.98
N SER A 37 2.94 4.35 5.25
CA SER A 37 3.11 5.41 4.25
C SER A 37 4.53 5.48 3.69
N ARG A 38 5.53 5.05 4.45
CA ARG A 38 6.94 5.06 4.01
C ARG A 38 7.21 4.14 2.83
N TYR A 39 6.38 3.11 2.64
CA TYR A 39 6.47 2.24 1.48
C TYR A 39 5.87 2.87 0.22
N ALA A 40 5.13 3.98 0.33
CA ALA A 40 4.51 4.62 -0.82
C ALA A 40 5.53 5.36 -1.69
N ASP A 41 6.54 5.98 -1.06
CA ASP A 41 7.59 6.77 -1.70
C ASP A 41 9.02 6.25 -1.41
N GLY A 42 9.18 5.36 -0.44
CA GLY A 42 10.47 4.85 0.02
C GLY A 42 11.11 5.69 1.13
N ALA A 43 10.34 6.49 1.86
CA ALA A 43 10.86 7.30 2.96
C ALA A 43 11.54 6.45 4.06
N HIS A 44 12.54 7.04 4.74
CA HIS A 44 13.29 6.41 5.83
C HIS A 44 13.86 5.03 5.47
N ASP A 45 14.55 4.93 4.32
CA ASP A 45 15.19 3.71 3.81
C ASP A 45 14.22 2.55 3.57
N SER A 46 12.92 2.84 3.46
CA SER A 46 11.92 1.85 3.10
C SER A 46 11.98 1.58 1.58
N PRO A 47 11.68 0.36 1.13
CA PRO A 47 11.52 0.12 -0.31
C PRO A 47 10.33 0.94 -0.84
N ASN A 48 10.52 1.59 -1.99
CA ASN A 48 9.43 2.23 -2.71
C ASN A 48 8.59 1.17 -3.43
N LEU A 49 7.41 0.88 -2.88
CA LEU A 49 6.45 -0.10 -3.38
C LEU A 49 5.23 0.55 -4.05
N GLY A 50 5.22 1.88 -4.14
CA GLY A 50 4.11 2.70 -4.65
C GLY A 50 4.43 3.54 -5.88
N SER A 51 5.64 3.46 -6.43
CA SER A 51 6.15 4.34 -7.49
C SER A 51 5.34 4.36 -8.79
N ASP A 52 4.66 3.26 -9.10
CA ASP A 52 3.81 3.08 -10.29
C ASP A 52 2.30 3.17 -9.96
N LEU A 53 1.95 3.51 -8.71
CA LEU A 53 0.56 3.61 -8.26
C LEU A 53 0.09 5.07 -8.25
N ARG A 54 -1.22 5.27 -8.36
CA ARG A 54 -1.84 6.60 -8.38
C ARG A 54 -2.04 7.11 -6.95
N TRP A 55 -1.18 8.04 -6.56
CA TRP A 55 -1.25 8.75 -5.29
C TRP A 55 -1.64 10.23 -5.48
N LYS A 56 -2.33 10.78 -4.48
CA LYS A 56 -2.46 12.24 -4.26
C LYS A 56 -1.72 12.61 -2.98
N ASN A 57 -1.10 13.79 -2.97
CA ASN A 57 -0.40 14.38 -1.83
C ASN A 57 0.81 13.57 -1.31
N LEU A 58 1.43 12.73 -2.15
CA LEU A 58 2.58 11.92 -1.75
C LEU A 58 3.75 12.78 -1.26
N ASP A 59 4.01 13.90 -1.95
CA ASP A 59 5.08 14.85 -1.63
C ASP A 59 4.78 15.77 -0.44
N SER A 60 3.58 15.67 0.17
CA SER A 60 3.19 16.55 1.28
C SER A 60 3.98 16.29 2.56
N GLY A 61 4.62 15.12 2.69
CA GLY A 61 5.26 14.66 3.93
C GLY A 61 4.28 14.38 5.07
N ASN A 62 2.98 14.63 4.88
CA ASN A 62 1.94 14.40 5.87
C ASN A 62 1.12 13.16 5.50
N TYR A 63 1.38 12.05 6.20
CA TYR A 63 0.65 10.80 5.97
C TYR A 63 -0.86 10.88 6.23
N HIS A 64 -1.33 11.91 6.96
CA HIS A 64 -2.76 12.14 7.18
C HIS A 64 -3.50 12.56 5.90
N ASP A 65 -2.81 13.18 4.94
CA ASP A 65 -3.44 13.74 3.74
C ASP A 65 -3.22 12.86 2.50
N LEU A 66 -2.57 11.70 2.66
CA LEU A 66 -2.30 10.78 1.57
C LEU A 66 -3.59 10.14 1.07
N LEU A 67 -3.79 10.21 -0.25
CA LEU A 67 -4.83 9.43 -0.92
C LEU A 67 -4.21 8.52 -1.97
N ILE A 68 -4.87 7.40 -2.19
CA ILE A 68 -4.51 6.40 -3.20
C ILE A 68 -5.75 6.00 -3.96
N HIS A 69 -5.60 5.77 -5.26
CA HIS A 69 -6.70 5.28 -6.07
C HIS A 69 -7.15 3.89 -5.57
N LYS A 70 -8.46 3.68 -5.42
CA LYS A 70 -9.06 2.46 -4.86
C LYS A 70 -8.59 1.16 -5.54
N ASP A 71 -8.36 1.21 -6.86
CA ASP A 71 -7.91 0.05 -7.64
C ASP A 71 -6.45 -0.32 -7.36
N ASP A 72 -5.64 0.66 -6.94
CA ASP A 72 -4.21 0.48 -6.67
C ASP A 72 -3.97 0.09 -5.21
N LEU A 73 -4.90 0.44 -4.31
CA LEU A 73 -4.80 0.18 -2.88
C LEU A 73 -4.65 -1.31 -2.54
N VAL A 74 -5.35 -2.19 -3.27
CA VAL A 74 -5.21 -3.65 -3.09
C VAL A 74 -3.81 -4.11 -3.50
N THR A 75 -3.29 -3.58 -4.61
CA THR A 75 -1.95 -3.89 -5.09
C THR A 75 -0.89 -3.41 -4.11
N PHE A 76 -1.02 -2.20 -3.58
CA PHE A 76 -0.13 -1.67 -2.55
C PHE A 76 -0.11 -2.56 -1.31
N HIS A 77 -1.28 -2.95 -0.80
CA HIS A 77 -1.38 -3.87 0.34
C HIS A 77 -0.67 -5.20 0.11
N ALA A 78 -0.87 -5.80 -1.07
CA ALA A 78 -0.23 -7.06 -1.40
C ALA A 78 1.30 -6.93 -1.39
N ARG A 79 1.84 -5.86 -1.99
CA ARG A 79 3.28 -5.58 -2.01
C ARG A 79 3.85 -5.39 -0.61
N VAL A 80 3.23 -4.55 0.22
CA VAL A 80 3.71 -4.27 1.59
C VAL A 80 3.66 -5.54 2.45
N LYS A 81 2.54 -6.29 2.41
CA LYS A 81 2.41 -7.52 3.20
C LYS A 81 3.43 -8.58 2.80
N ALA A 82 3.67 -8.74 1.50
CA ALA A 82 4.63 -9.70 1.02
C ALA A 82 6.08 -9.29 1.36
N TYR A 83 6.42 -8.00 1.27
CA TYR A 83 7.70 -7.50 1.77
C TYR A 83 7.86 -7.75 3.28
N GLN A 84 6.85 -7.43 4.10
CA GLN A 84 6.88 -7.66 5.54
C GLN A 84 7.02 -9.14 5.90
N HIS A 85 6.30 -10.01 5.17
CA HIS A 85 6.45 -11.46 5.27
C HIS A 85 7.90 -11.86 4.97
N ASP A 86 8.45 -11.48 3.82
CA ASP A 86 9.79 -11.88 3.42
C ASP A 86 10.88 -11.30 4.33
N ALA A 87 10.72 -10.08 4.82
CA ALA A 87 11.59 -9.47 5.82
C ALA A 87 11.57 -10.24 7.14
N SER A 88 10.39 -10.70 7.59
CA SER A 88 10.26 -11.53 8.80
C SER A 88 10.95 -12.90 8.68
N TYR A 89 11.11 -13.40 7.45
CA TYR A 89 11.85 -14.63 7.14
C TYR A 89 13.30 -14.39 6.69
N GLY A 90 13.80 -13.15 6.74
CA GLY A 90 15.18 -12.79 6.35
C GLY A 90 15.49 -12.83 4.85
N ARG A 91 14.47 -12.82 3.98
CA ARG A 91 14.61 -12.98 2.52
C ARG A 91 14.54 -11.68 1.72
N ALA A 92 13.91 -10.63 2.25
CA ALA A 92 13.85 -9.34 1.57
C ALA A 92 14.99 -8.43 2.05
N LYS A 93 15.89 -8.04 1.13
CA LYS A 93 16.96 -7.04 1.40
C LYS A 93 16.79 -5.74 0.61
N ASP A 94 15.99 -5.72 -0.45
CA ASP A 94 15.69 -4.53 -1.25
C ASP A 94 14.40 -4.72 -2.11
N ALA A 95 13.84 -3.61 -2.61
CA ALA A 95 12.61 -3.61 -3.45
C ALA A 95 12.80 -4.34 -4.78
N GLN A 96 14.03 -4.29 -5.34
CA GLN A 96 14.37 -4.90 -6.62
C GLN A 96 14.34 -6.43 -6.55
N HIS A 97 14.79 -7.02 -5.44
CA HIS A 97 14.76 -8.46 -5.21
C HIS A 97 13.30 -8.98 -5.15
N TYR A 98 12.39 -8.20 -4.54
CA TYR A 98 10.98 -8.58 -4.47
C TYR A 98 10.28 -8.54 -5.85
N LEU A 99 10.53 -7.51 -6.67
CA LEU A 99 10.01 -7.44 -8.05
C LEU A 99 10.60 -8.55 -8.93
N ALA A 100 11.86 -8.92 -8.72
CA ALA A 100 12.54 -10.01 -9.43
C ALA A 100 11.99 -11.40 -9.07
N ILE A 101 11.63 -11.66 -7.80
CA ILE A 101 11.06 -12.96 -7.39
C ILE A 101 9.59 -13.10 -7.79
N THR A 102 8.83 -11.99 -7.79
CA THR A 102 7.37 -12.03 -8.04
C THR A 102 6.98 -11.89 -9.50
N GLY A 103 7.94 -11.71 -10.41
CA GLY A 103 7.73 -11.78 -11.86
C GLY A 103 6.85 -10.67 -12.44
N LYS A 104 6.67 -9.56 -11.72
CA LYS A 104 6.00 -8.37 -12.26
C LYS A 104 7.05 -7.36 -12.70
N SER A 105 7.49 -7.52 -13.95
CA SER A 105 8.24 -6.54 -14.74
C SER A 105 7.30 -5.52 -15.37
#